data_AF-A0A4R3NUA1-F1
#
_entry.id   AF-A0A4R3NUA1-F1
#
_cell.length_a   1.000
_cell.length_b   1.000
_cell.length_c   1.000
_cell.angle_alpha   90.00
_cell.angle_beta   90.00
_cell.angle_gamma   90.00
#
_symmetry.space_group_name_H-M   'P 1'
#
loop_
_entity.id
_entity.type
_entity.pdbx_description
1 polymer ?
#
loop_
_entity_poly.entity_id
_entity_poly.type
_entity_poly.pdbx_seq_one_letter_code
_entity_poly.pdbx_strand_id
1 'polypeptide(L)'
;MKTLSALLPCVKRRQPEAPQPERHQLADRRPQAKRSQTTAPRDGSLSDVLAKQPDKPARPFTIIPKPLQKPAAANQIFALQKSGMDYRLVESENGKPLDNPEPHGDYVFAIKASDPKTVLVGKHVLPGATPQPHDNLAVEGHSSITHGENALYAGTAWFNKGILKSWSNDSGHYRPNAHARHSALTSDNRQLLPESKFIRHKHQDG
;
A
#
# COMPACT_ATOMS: atom_id res chain seq x y z
N MET A 1 32.41 -16.10 -54.98
CA MET A 1 33.29 -17.11 -54.38
C MET A 1 32.54 -17.67 -53.18
N LYS A 2 31.96 -18.88 -53.24
CA LYS A 2 32.55 -20.16 -52.74
C LYS A 2 33.15 -19.96 -51.33
N THR A 3 32.75 -20.60 -50.22
CA THR A 3 32.33 -22.00 -50.05
C THR A 3 31.88 -22.27 -48.58
N LEU A 4 30.98 -23.27 -48.42
CA LEU A 4 30.90 -24.34 -47.37
C LEU A 4 30.73 -23.95 -45.88
N SER A 5 29.61 -24.30 -45.22
CA SER A 5 29.18 -25.63 -44.72
C SER A 5 29.87 -26.09 -43.43
N ALA A 6 29.10 -26.26 -42.35
CA ALA A 6 29.18 -27.42 -41.45
C ALA A 6 27.93 -27.53 -40.56
N LEU A 7 27.12 -28.56 -40.85
CA LEU A 7 26.18 -29.24 -39.95
C LEU A 7 26.95 -30.08 -38.92
N LEU A 8 26.36 -30.36 -37.75
CA LEU A 8 26.39 -31.64 -36.98
C LEU A 8 25.64 -31.50 -35.62
N PRO A 9 25.27 -32.59 -34.89
CA PRO A 9 23.86 -32.88 -34.60
C PRO A 9 23.49 -33.13 -33.12
N CYS A 10 22.18 -33.23 -32.90
CA CYS A 10 21.42 -34.09 -31.98
C CYS A 10 22.21 -34.98 -30.99
N VAL A 11 22.00 -34.76 -29.68
CA VAL A 11 22.13 -35.82 -28.65
C VAL A 11 20.92 -35.79 -27.73
N LYS A 12 20.09 -36.82 -27.91
CA LYS A 12 18.97 -37.24 -27.07
C LYS A 12 19.55 -38.02 -25.88
N ARG A 13 19.26 -37.62 -24.63
CA ARG A 13 19.52 -38.47 -23.45
C ARG A 13 18.25 -38.64 -22.61
N ARG A 14 18.13 -39.88 -22.13
CA ARG A 14 16.95 -40.56 -21.59
C ARG A 14 16.70 -40.19 -20.13
N GLN A 15 15.43 -40.26 -19.72
CA GLN A 15 15.01 -40.39 -18.32
C GLN A 15 15.45 -41.73 -17.73
N PRO A 16 15.45 -41.82 -16.39
CA PRO A 16 14.86 -42.96 -15.70
C PRO A 16 13.80 -42.55 -14.67
N GLU A 17 12.74 -43.37 -14.62
CA GLU A 17 11.61 -43.39 -13.68
C GLU A 17 11.94 -43.94 -12.28
N ALA A 18 11.13 -43.49 -11.30
CA ALA A 18 10.63 -44.19 -10.09
C ALA A 18 11.62 -44.47 -8.91
N PRO A 19 11.16 -44.67 -7.64
CA PRO A 19 9.80 -45.02 -7.19
C PRO A 19 9.22 -44.25 -5.97
N GLN A 20 7.90 -44.34 -5.80
CA GLN A 20 7.18 -44.13 -4.52
C GLN A 20 7.24 -45.39 -3.64
N PRO A 21 7.05 -45.25 -2.31
CA PRO A 21 6.06 -46.11 -1.65
C PRO A 21 5.23 -45.49 -0.51
N GLU A 22 3.99 -46.00 -0.41
CA GLU A 22 3.21 -46.43 0.77
C GLU A 22 2.88 -45.42 1.90
N ARG A 23 1.62 -44.99 2.04
CA ARG A 23 0.52 -45.65 2.80
C ARG A 23 0.93 -46.19 4.17
N HIS A 24 0.47 -45.54 5.24
CA HIS A 24 -0.01 -46.22 6.46
C HIS A 24 -1.24 -45.47 6.99
N GLN A 25 -2.39 -46.16 6.94
CA GLN A 25 -3.56 -45.89 7.77
C GLN A 25 -3.33 -46.58 9.11
N LEU A 26 -3.68 -45.94 10.23
CA LEU A 26 -4.08 -46.68 11.43
C LEU A 26 -5.24 -45.96 12.11
N ALA A 27 -6.25 -46.75 12.41
CA ALA A 27 -7.55 -46.37 12.91
C ALA A 27 -7.61 -46.23 14.44
N ASP A 28 -8.74 -45.67 14.88
CA ASP A 28 -9.54 -46.13 16.01
C ASP A 28 -9.07 -45.83 17.45
N ARG A 29 -9.83 -44.95 18.15
CA ARG A 29 -10.77 -45.35 19.21
C ARG A 29 -11.37 -44.16 19.97
N ARG A 30 -12.70 -44.09 19.94
CA ARG A 30 -13.59 -43.41 20.93
C ARG A 30 -13.53 -44.17 22.27
N PRO A 31 -13.86 -43.56 23.44
CA PRO A 31 -15.26 -43.35 23.81
C PRO A 31 -15.59 -42.08 24.64
N GLN A 32 -16.90 -41.85 24.70
CA GLN A 32 -17.64 -40.77 25.34
C GLN A 32 -17.50 -40.70 26.87
N ALA A 33 -17.68 -39.50 27.43
CA ALA A 33 -18.24 -39.33 28.76
C ALA A 33 -19.04 -38.02 28.91
N LYS A 34 -20.35 -38.22 29.16
CA LYS A 34 -21.20 -37.51 30.14
C LYS A 34 -21.60 -36.03 29.93
N ARG A 35 -22.77 -35.89 29.30
CA ARG A 35 -24.00 -35.26 29.83
C ARG A 35 -23.87 -34.52 31.18
N SER A 36 -24.16 -33.22 31.16
CA SER A 36 -24.90 -32.51 32.20
C SER A 36 -25.79 -31.46 31.54
N GLN A 37 -27.10 -31.62 31.69
CA GLN A 37 -28.13 -30.64 31.38
C GLN A 37 -28.19 -29.61 32.51
N THR A 38 -28.30 -28.31 32.20
CA THR A 38 -28.92 -27.32 33.10
C THR A 38 -29.48 -26.17 32.27
N THR A 39 -30.81 -26.21 32.09
CA THR A 39 -31.82 -25.14 32.02
C THR A 39 -31.49 -23.77 31.38
N ALA A 40 -32.30 -23.40 30.38
CA ALA A 40 -32.52 -22.03 29.89
C ALA A 40 -33.25 -21.16 30.94
N PRO A 41 -33.25 -19.82 30.77
CA PRO A 41 -34.41 -19.21 30.12
C PRO A 41 -34.06 -18.18 29.04
N ARG A 42 -35.13 -17.86 28.30
CA ARG A 42 -35.26 -17.15 27.03
C ARG A 42 -34.98 -15.64 27.08
N ASP A 43 -34.73 -15.13 25.87
CA ASP A 43 -35.04 -13.80 25.34
C ASP A 43 -34.21 -12.61 25.85
N GLY A 44 -32.97 -12.57 25.36
CA GLY A 44 -32.28 -11.33 25.03
C GLY A 44 -31.76 -11.42 23.60
N SER A 45 -32.46 -10.80 22.66
CA SER A 45 -32.03 -10.62 21.27
C SER A 45 -30.62 -10.01 21.25
N LEU A 46 -29.61 -10.81 20.85
CA LEU A 46 -28.24 -10.35 20.60
C LEU A 46 -28.14 -9.35 19.43
N SER A 47 -29.26 -9.08 18.75
CA SER A 47 -29.37 -8.12 17.65
C SER A 47 -29.42 -6.67 18.12
N ASP A 48 -29.81 -6.41 19.38
CA ASP A 48 -30.08 -5.05 19.87
C ASP A 48 -28.90 -4.37 20.60
N VAL A 49 -27.79 -5.08 20.80
CA VAL A 49 -26.56 -4.51 21.39
C VAL A 49 -25.57 -4.04 20.31
N LEU A 50 -25.84 -4.31 19.03
CA LEU A 50 -25.01 -3.85 17.90
C LEU A 50 -25.52 -2.57 17.22
N ALA A 51 -26.53 -1.90 17.79
CA ALA A 51 -27.06 -0.65 17.27
C ALA A 51 -26.70 0.50 18.22
N LYS A 52 -25.84 1.42 17.74
CA LYS A 52 -25.33 2.65 18.40
C LYS A 52 -23.95 2.51 19.06
N GLN A 53 -22.92 2.30 18.25
CA GLN A 53 -21.74 3.15 18.42
C GLN A 53 -21.85 4.28 17.40
N PRO A 54 -22.08 5.55 17.80
CA PRO A 54 -21.90 6.66 16.88
C PRO A 54 -20.44 6.63 16.41
N ASP A 55 -20.22 6.75 15.10
CA ASP A 55 -18.91 6.91 14.46
C ASP A 55 -18.17 8.08 15.11
N LYS A 56 -17.49 7.79 16.22
CA LYS A 56 -16.53 8.71 16.80
C LYS A 56 -15.29 8.55 15.91
N PRO A 57 -14.95 9.54 15.06
CA PRO A 57 -13.73 9.44 14.29
C PRO A 57 -12.60 9.17 15.28
N ALA A 58 -11.91 8.06 15.08
CA ALA A 58 -10.78 7.69 15.91
C ALA A 58 -9.85 8.90 15.92
N ARG A 59 -9.49 9.40 17.11
CA ARG A 59 -8.60 10.55 17.21
C ARG A 59 -7.36 10.21 16.39
N PRO A 60 -7.05 10.97 15.33
CA PRO A 60 -5.90 10.64 14.53
C PRO A 60 -4.66 10.73 15.40
N PHE A 61 -3.82 9.71 15.34
CA PHE A 61 -2.53 9.74 16.00
C PHE A 61 -1.66 10.73 15.23
N THR A 62 -1.48 11.90 15.81
CA THR A 62 -0.61 12.95 15.31
C THR A 62 0.83 12.51 15.48
N ILE A 63 1.49 12.11 14.39
CA ILE A 63 2.91 11.77 14.42
C ILE A 63 3.71 13.07 14.27
N ILE A 64 4.46 13.44 15.32
CA ILE A 64 5.31 14.64 15.35
C ILE A 64 6.65 14.33 14.68
N PRO A 65 6.94 14.89 13.49
CA PRO A 65 8.22 14.66 12.84
C PRO A 65 9.33 15.48 13.51
N LYS A 66 10.53 14.90 13.62
CA LYS A 66 11.76 15.70 13.75
C LYS A 66 12.09 16.22 12.35
N PRO A 67 12.27 17.54 12.14
CA PRO A 67 12.52 18.07 10.81
C PRO A 67 13.95 17.70 10.37
N LEU A 68 14.07 16.57 9.66
CA LEU A 68 15.34 16.08 9.13
C LEU A 68 15.52 16.43 7.63
N GLN A 69 14.45 16.84 6.94
CA GLN A 69 14.42 17.00 5.47
C GLN A 69 14.13 18.46 5.10
N LYS A 70 14.72 18.91 3.99
CA LYS A 70 14.44 20.22 3.41
C LYS A 70 12.98 20.27 2.95
N PRO A 71 12.21 21.32 3.29
CA PRO A 71 10.85 21.46 2.79
C PRO A 71 10.82 21.54 1.26
N ALA A 72 9.85 20.85 0.64
CA ALA A 72 9.69 20.85 -0.80
C ALA A 72 9.16 22.21 -1.28
N ALA A 73 9.59 22.64 -2.46
CA ALA A 73 9.02 23.81 -3.10
C ALA A 73 7.58 23.50 -3.57
N ALA A 74 6.74 24.53 -3.70
CA ALA A 74 5.33 24.36 -4.08
C ALA A 74 5.14 23.61 -5.41
N ASN A 75 6.06 23.78 -6.36
CA ASN A 75 6.06 23.09 -7.65
C ASN A 75 6.53 21.62 -7.58
N GLN A 76 6.90 21.11 -6.39
CA GLN A 76 7.31 19.72 -6.18
C GLN A 76 6.25 18.93 -5.39
N ILE A 77 5.18 19.61 -4.94
CA ILE A 77 4.11 19.04 -4.14
C ILE A 77 2.83 19.08 -4.97
N PHE A 78 2.18 17.93 -5.09
CA PHE A 78 0.98 17.79 -5.89
C PHE A 78 -0.13 17.15 -5.06
N ALA A 79 -1.38 17.46 -5.39
CA ALA A 79 -2.51 16.70 -4.91
C ALA A 79 -2.82 15.57 -5.91
N LEU A 80 -3.12 14.38 -5.38
CA LEU A 80 -3.54 13.25 -6.18
C LEU A 80 -5.03 13.34 -6.47
N GLN A 81 -5.40 13.30 -7.74
CA GLN A 81 -6.78 13.19 -8.18
C GLN A 81 -6.99 11.95 -9.05
N LYS A 82 -8.24 11.51 -9.15
CA LYS A 82 -8.64 10.37 -9.96
C LYS A 82 -9.88 10.70 -10.77
N SER A 83 -9.85 10.39 -12.06
CA SER A 83 -11.00 10.46 -12.96
C SER A 83 -11.19 9.10 -13.60
N GLY A 84 -12.24 8.38 -13.19
CA GLY A 84 -12.41 6.97 -13.58
C GLY A 84 -11.29 6.09 -13.04
N MET A 85 -10.48 5.52 -13.94
CA MET A 85 -9.31 4.70 -13.57
C MET A 85 -7.99 5.48 -13.59
N ASP A 86 -7.99 6.68 -14.17
CA ASP A 86 -6.78 7.44 -14.44
C ASP A 86 -6.49 8.40 -13.29
N TYR A 87 -5.26 8.35 -12.79
CA TYR A 87 -4.75 9.25 -11.79
C TYR A 87 -4.06 10.42 -12.46
N ARG A 88 -4.21 11.60 -11.85
CA ARG A 88 -3.59 12.84 -12.30
C ARG A 88 -2.99 13.57 -11.11
N LEU A 89 -1.94 14.32 -11.40
CA LEU A 89 -1.31 15.23 -10.45
C LEU A 89 -1.84 16.63 -10.73
N VAL A 90 -2.36 17.27 -9.69
CA VAL A 90 -2.78 18.67 -9.75
C VAL A 90 -1.96 19.50 -8.77
N GLU A 91 -1.82 20.78 -9.06
CA GLU A 91 -1.23 21.73 -8.11
C GLU A 91 -2.03 21.71 -6.79
N SER A 92 -1.33 21.61 -5.66
CA SER A 92 -1.99 21.47 -4.35
C SER A 92 -2.74 22.72 -3.90
N GLU A 93 -2.37 23.91 -4.39
CA GLU A 93 -2.94 25.19 -3.94
C GLU A 93 -4.23 25.57 -4.68
N ASN A 94 -4.30 25.32 -5.99
CA ASN A 94 -5.40 25.77 -6.84
C ASN A 94 -6.14 24.62 -7.55
N GLY A 95 -5.67 23.37 -7.39
CA GLY A 95 -6.26 22.19 -8.02
C GLY A 95 -6.12 22.17 -9.55
N LYS A 96 -5.30 23.05 -10.13
CA LYS A 96 -5.08 23.11 -11.58
C LYS A 96 -4.34 21.85 -12.03
N PRO A 97 -4.82 21.17 -13.08
CA PRO A 97 -4.06 20.10 -13.71
C PRO A 97 -2.71 20.61 -14.17
N LEU A 98 -1.65 19.88 -13.85
CA LEU A 98 -0.35 20.17 -14.43
C LEU A 98 -0.38 19.81 -15.91
N ASP A 99 0.39 20.54 -16.72
CA ASP A 99 0.71 20.15 -18.10
C ASP A 99 1.62 18.90 -18.17
N ASN A 100 1.91 18.30 -17.01
CA ASN A 100 2.82 17.18 -16.81
C ASN A 100 2.17 15.85 -17.25
N PRO A 101 2.95 14.88 -17.78
CA PRO A 101 2.41 13.58 -18.11
C PRO A 101 1.93 12.84 -16.86
N GLU A 102 1.00 11.92 -17.10
CA GLU A 102 0.37 11.04 -16.12
C GLU A 102 1.40 10.48 -15.10
N PRO A 103 1.08 10.39 -13.80
CA PRO A 103 2.01 9.92 -12.78
C PRO A 103 2.62 8.56 -13.15
N HIS A 104 3.95 8.47 -13.05
CA HIS A 104 4.72 7.29 -13.42
C HIS A 104 5.97 7.16 -12.53
N GLY A 105 6.19 5.97 -11.99
CA GLY A 105 7.27 5.67 -11.06
C GLY A 105 6.85 5.75 -9.60
N ASP A 106 7.84 5.94 -8.74
CA ASP A 106 7.68 5.95 -7.28
C ASP A 106 7.41 7.35 -6.74
N TYR A 107 6.45 7.41 -5.83
CA TYR A 107 6.03 8.62 -5.16
C TYR A 107 5.98 8.38 -3.66
N VAL A 108 6.36 9.40 -2.89
CA VAL A 108 5.96 9.49 -1.49
C VAL A 108 4.61 10.18 -1.42
N PHE A 109 3.74 9.74 -0.51
CA PHE A 109 2.47 10.42 -0.25
C PHE A 109 2.26 10.66 1.24
N ALA A 110 1.54 11.73 1.56
CA ALA A 110 1.13 12.06 2.92
C ALA A 110 -0.25 12.71 2.94
N ILE A 111 -1.01 12.44 3.99
CA ILE A 111 -2.30 13.07 4.28
C ILE A 111 -2.12 13.85 5.57
N LYS A 112 -2.21 15.18 5.50
CA LYS A 112 -1.96 16.05 6.65
C LYS A 112 -3.10 15.94 7.67
N ALA A 113 -2.78 16.10 8.95
CA ALA A 113 -3.81 16.20 9.98
C ALA A 113 -4.65 17.47 9.86
N SER A 114 -4.05 18.56 9.36
CA SER A 114 -4.71 19.83 9.06
C SER A 114 -5.62 19.76 7.83
N ASP A 115 -5.32 18.86 6.89
CA ASP A 115 -6.11 18.63 5.67
C ASP A 115 -6.30 17.13 5.39
N PRO A 116 -7.29 16.49 6.04
CA PRO A 116 -7.53 15.05 5.94
C PRO A 116 -8.04 14.59 4.56
N LYS A 117 -8.47 15.52 3.70
CA LYS A 117 -9.14 15.20 2.43
C LYS A 117 -8.17 15.11 1.26
N THR A 118 -6.99 15.70 1.41
CA THR A 118 -6.01 15.79 0.33
C THR A 118 -4.92 14.76 0.51
N VAL A 119 -4.68 13.97 -0.53
CA VAL A 119 -3.50 13.09 -0.64
C VAL A 119 -2.41 13.88 -1.35
N LEU A 120 -1.47 14.41 -0.57
CA LEU A 120 -0.28 15.07 -1.12
C LEU A 120 0.70 14.03 -1.61
N VAL A 121 1.32 14.27 -2.76
CA VAL A 121 2.32 13.40 -3.37
C VAL A 121 3.52 14.20 -3.85
N GLY A 122 4.69 13.59 -3.77
CA GLY A 122 5.94 14.11 -4.34
C GLY A 122 6.72 12.98 -5.01
N LYS A 123 7.40 13.28 -6.11
CA LYS A 123 8.18 12.27 -6.85
C LYS A 123 9.36 11.82 -5.97
N HIS A 124 9.51 10.52 -5.79
CA HIS A 124 10.62 9.96 -5.03
C HIS A 124 11.65 9.38 -6.00
N VAL A 125 12.88 9.88 -5.94
CA VAL A 125 13.98 9.34 -6.75
C VAL A 125 14.82 8.45 -5.85
N LEU A 126 14.83 7.15 -6.14
CA LEU A 126 15.67 6.21 -5.43
C LEU A 126 17.16 6.51 -5.70
N PRO A 127 18.03 6.44 -4.68
CA PRO A 127 19.47 6.58 -4.88
C PRO A 127 19.97 5.57 -5.92
N GLY A 128 20.66 6.05 -6.96
CA GLY A 128 21.20 5.20 -8.03
C GLY A 128 20.21 4.89 -9.16
N ALA A 129 18.99 5.43 -9.14
CA ALA A 129 18.11 5.40 -10.30
C ALA A 129 18.69 6.24 -11.44
N THR A 130 18.46 5.81 -12.68
CA THR A 130 18.79 6.61 -13.87
C THR A 130 17.98 7.89 -13.86
N PRO A 131 18.61 9.06 -14.08
CA PRO A 131 17.89 10.32 -14.14
C PRO A 131 16.75 10.27 -15.16
N GLN A 132 15.53 10.55 -14.71
CA GLN A 132 14.34 10.63 -15.55
C GLN A 132 14.06 12.10 -15.90
N PRO A 133 13.35 12.36 -17.01
CA PRO A 133 12.69 13.64 -17.20
C PRO A 133 11.89 13.98 -15.94
N HIS A 134 12.00 15.22 -15.47
CA HIS A 134 11.32 15.75 -14.28
C HIS A 134 11.90 15.35 -12.91
N ASP A 135 13.15 14.90 -12.82
CA ASP A 135 13.80 14.67 -11.51
C ASP A 135 14.07 15.96 -10.72
N ASN A 136 13.99 17.13 -11.36
CA ASN A 136 13.93 18.41 -10.65
C ASN A 136 12.66 18.56 -9.79
N LEU A 137 11.63 17.74 -10.01
CA LEU A 137 10.42 17.68 -9.18
C LEU A 137 10.53 16.68 -8.01
N ALA A 138 11.71 16.06 -7.83
CA ALA A 138 11.93 15.10 -6.76
C ALA A 138 11.95 15.78 -5.39
N VAL A 139 11.38 15.09 -4.39
CA VAL A 139 11.35 15.53 -3.00
C VAL A 139 12.24 14.63 -2.14
N GLU A 140 12.76 15.18 -1.05
CA GLU A 140 13.62 14.42 -0.12
C GLU A 140 12.83 13.36 0.66
N GLY A 141 11.51 13.54 0.84
CA GLY A 141 10.65 12.54 1.48
C GLY A 141 9.36 13.12 2.06
N HIS A 142 8.75 12.39 3.00
CA HIS A 142 7.42 12.68 3.52
C HIS A 142 7.34 14.00 4.29
N SER A 143 8.35 14.34 5.11
CA SER A 143 8.31 15.62 5.86
C SER A 143 8.58 16.82 4.95
N SER A 144 9.21 16.59 3.80
CA SER A 144 9.40 17.59 2.75
C SER A 144 8.05 18.04 2.17
N ILE A 145 7.14 17.09 1.86
CA ILE A 145 5.83 17.39 1.24
C ILE A 145 4.76 17.86 2.24
N THR A 146 4.96 17.62 3.53
CA THR A 146 4.07 18.14 4.59
C THR A 146 4.59 19.44 5.21
N HIS A 147 5.75 19.95 4.77
CA HIS A 147 6.46 21.06 5.41
C HIS A 147 6.68 20.84 6.92
N GLY A 148 6.92 19.59 7.33
CA GLY A 148 7.11 19.21 8.73
C GLY A 148 5.82 19.15 9.56
N GLU A 149 4.65 19.31 8.95
CA GLU A 149 3.38 19.11 9.64
C GLU A 149 3.13 17.63 10.01
N ASN A 150 2.22 17.43 10.94
CA ASN A 150 1.79 16.09 11.33
C ASN A 150 0.95 15.45 10.21
N ALA A 151 1.19 14.17 9.96
CA ALA A 151 0.43 13.37 9.01
C ALA A 151 -0.53 12.40 9.73
N LEU A 152 -1.73 12.24 9.19
CA LEU A 152 -2.68 11.19 9.56
C LEU A 152 -2.20 9.83 9.08
N TYR A 153 -1.65 9.83 7.87
CA TYR A 153 -1.13 8.66 7.19
C TYR A 153 -0.12 9.10 6.16
N ALA A 154 0.89 8.26 5.93
CA ALA A 154 1.94 8.51 4.96
C ALA A 154 2.44 7.16 4.43
N GLY A 155 3.04 7.17 3.24
CA GLY A 155 3.49 5.94 2.62
C GLY A 155 4.14 6.18 1.27
N THR A 156 4.40 5.10 0.54
CA THR A 156 4.83 5.15 -0.86
C THR A 156 3.73 4.66 -1.79
N ALA A 157 3.70 5.19 -3.00
CA ALA A 157 2.79 4.78 -4.07
C ALA A 157 3.58 4.60 -5.37
N TRP A 158 3.27 3.54 -6.10
CA TRP A 158 3.87 3.25 -7.39
C TRP A 158 2.81 3.36 -8.49
N PHE A 159 3.08 4.22 -9.47
CA PHE A 159 2.21 4.46 -10.61
C PHE A 159 2.87 3.98 -11.89
N ASN A 160 2.05 3.51 -12.83
CA ASN A 160 2.50 3.21 -14.18
C ASN A 160 1.53 3.85 -15.17
N LYS A 161 1.95 5.00 -15.74
CA LYS A 161 1.21 5.76 -16.76
C LYS A 161 -0.20 6.09 -16.28
N GLY A 162 -0.27 6.84 -15.18
CA GLY A 162 -1.54 7.25 -14.59
C GLY A 162 -2.29 6.16 -13.85
N ILE A 163 -1.84 4.91 -13.84
CA ILE A 163 -2.51 3.83 -13.12
C ILE A 163 -1.78 3.51 -11.82
N LEU A 164 -2.48 3.63 -10.69
CA LEU A 164 -1.97 3.16 -9.40
C LEU A 164 -1.82 1.64 -9.41
N LYS A 165 -0.60 1.16 -9.20
CA LYS A 165 -0.29 -0.27 -9.18
C LYS A 165 -0.20 -0.81 -7.76
N SER A 166 0.39 -0.04 -6.85
CA SER A 166 0.49 -0.39 -5.44
C SER A 166 0.69 0.84 -4.58
N TRP A 167 0.32 0.74 -3.31
CA TRP A 167 0.69 1.71 -2.28
C TRP A 167 0.96 1.00 -0.95
N SER A 168 1.72 1.62 -0.08
CA SER A 168 2.16 1.03 1.19
C SER A 168 2.06 2.03 2.34
N ASN A 169 2.43 1.56 3.54
CA ASN A 169 2.62 2.38 4.73
C ASN A 169 4.11 2.70 4.99
N ASP A 170 4.97 2.50 3.99
CA ASP A 170 6.40 2.79 4.12
C ASP A 170 6.64 4.30 4.08
N SER A 171 6.92 4.89 5.23
CA SER A 171 7.00 6.34 5.35
C SER A 171 8.14 6.85 6.23
N GLY A 172 9.24 6.09 6.29
CA GLY A 172 10.48 6.48 6.96
C GLY A 172 10.29 6.85 8.44
N HIS A 173 10.09 8.14 8.71
CA HIS A 173 9.89 8.71 10.05
C HIS A 173 8.44 8.69 10.55
N TYR A 174 7.44 8.76 9.68
CA TYR A 174 6.04 8.77 10.13
C TYR A 174 5.56 7.38 10.58
N ARG A 175 6.08 6.29 9.97
CA ARG A 175 5.82 4.88 10.31
C ARG A 175 4.38 4.59 10.78
N PRO A 176 3.34 4.96 10.00
CA PRO A 176 1.99 4.69 10.42
C PRO A 176 1.79 3.18 10.50
N ASN A 177 1.11 2.74 11.55
CA ASN A 177 0.67 1.35 11.66
C ASN A 177 -0.16 1.01 10.42
N ALA A 178 0.18 -0.09 9.73
CA ALA A 178 -0.56 -0.54 8.55
C ALA A 178 -2.08 -0.56 8.82
N HIS A 179 -2.52 -1.08 9.97
CA HIS A 179 -3.93 -1.17 10.35
C HIS A 179 -4.62 0.19 10.52
N ALA A 180 -3.88 1.27 10.80
CA ALA A 180 -4.46 2.60 10.96
C ALA A 180 -5.13 3.11 9.66
N ARG A 181 -4.81 2.55 8.49
CA ARG A 181 -5.46 2.94 7.21
C ARG A 181 -6.98 2.76 7.23
N HIS A 182 -7.49 1.79 8.00
CA HIS A 182 -8.92 1.51 8.08
C HIS A 182 -9.69 2.56 8.89
N SER A 183 -9.02 3.37 9.70
CA SER A 183 -9.64 4.44 10.49
C SER A 183 -9.14 5.84 10.12
N ALA A 184 -7.90 5.98 9.66
CA ALA A 184 -7.28 7.26 9.28
C ALA A 184 -7.70 7.75 7.90
N LEU A 185 -8.04 6.85 6.96
CA LEU A 185 -8.44 7.23 5.61
C LEU A 185 -9.95 7.50 5.54
N THR A 186 -10.31 8.67 5.02
CA THR A 186 -11.68 9.03 4.65
C THR A 186 -12.20 8.16 3.51
N SER A 187 -13.50 8.24 3.21
CA SER A 187 -14.09 7.59 2.02
C SER A 187 -13.34 7.95 0.74
N ASP A 188 -13.03 9.24 0.58
CA ASP A 188 -12.45 9.79 -0.64
C ASP A 188 -11.00 9.33 -0.78
N ASN A 189 -10.24 9.33 0.32
CA ASN A 189 -8.88 8.79 0.35
C ASN A 189 -8.85 7.31 -0.04
N ARG A 190 -9.87 6.51 0.34
CA ARG A 190 -9.95 5.10 -0.04
C ARG A 190 -10.31 4.89 -1.52
N GLN A 191 -10.95 5.85 -2.18
CA GLN A 191 -11.16 5.80 -3.63
C GLN A 191 -9.87 6.07 -4.39
N LEU A 192 -9.01 6.94 -3.84
CA LEU A 192 -7.67 7.22 -4.37
C LEU A 192 -6.67 6.11 -4.03
N LEU A 193 -6.73 5.56 -2.82
CA LEU A 193 -5.82 4.54 -2.29
C LEU A 193 -6.63 3.28 -1.93
N PRO A 194 -7.09 2.50 -2.92
CA PRO A 194 -7.93 1.35 -2.68
C PRO A 194 -7.19 0.23 -1.96
N GLU A 195 -7.86 -0.42 -1.02
CA GLU A 195 -7.32 -1.50 -0.19
C GLU A 195 -6.75 -2.67 -1.03
N SER A 196 -7.36 -2.97 -2.18
CA SER A 196 -6.90 -4.03 -3.09
C SER A 196 -5.51 -3.79 -3.69
N LYS A 197 -4.96 -2.57 -3.55
CA LYS A 197 -3.62 -2.19 -4.00
C LYS A 197 -2.64 -1.97 -2.84
N PHE A 198 -3.09 -2.17 -1.60
CA PHE A 198 -2.24 -1.98 -0.44
C PHE A 198 -1.26 -3.15 -0.29
N ILE A 199 0.02 -2.82 -0.12
CA ILE A 199 1.09 -3.75 0.20
C ILE A 199 1.65 -3.34 1.57
N ARG A 200 1.57 -4.26 2.53
CA ARG A 200 2.13 -4.03 3.86
C ARG A 200 3.66 -4.03 3.75
N HIS A 201 4.28 -2.90 4.09
CA HIS A 201 5.70 -2.92 4.39
C HIS A 201 5.85 -3.40 5.83
N LYS A 202 6.48 -4.58 6.00
CA LYS A 202 6.89 -5.02 7.34
C LYS A 202 8.06 -4.14 7.74
N HIS A 203 7.89 -3.28 8.73
CA HIS A 203 9.03 -2.96 9.56
C HIS A 203 9.35 -4.23 10.33
N GLN A 204 10.62 -4.61 10.42
CA GLN A 204 11.05 -5.69 11.30
C GLN A 204 10.69 -5.27 12.72
N ASP A 205 9.52 -5.70 13.18
CA ASP A 205 9.20 -5.77 14.60
C ASP A 205 10.08 -6.91 15.13
N GLY A 206 11.23 -6.54 15.69
CA GLY A 206 12.04 -7.42 16.53
C GLY A 206 11.38 -7.63 17.87
#